data_AF-A0A6G2VHX4-F1
#
_entry.id   AF-A0A6G2VHX4-F1
#
_cell.length_a   1.000
_cell.length_b   1.000
_cell.length_c   1.000
_cell.angle_alpha   90.00
_cell.angle_beta   90.00
_cell.angle_gamma   90.00
#
_symmetry.space_group_name_H-M   'P 1'
#
loop_
_entity.id
_entity.type
_entity.pdbx_description
1 polymer ?
#
loop_
_entity_poly.entity_id
_entity_poly.type
_entity_poly.pdbx_seq_one_letter_code
_entity_poly.pdbx_strand_id
1 'polypeptide(L)' 'MSSTTPLLDVSGLTKHFPIKGGFPIKRTVGAVQAVDGLDFQVAEGESLGLVGESGCGKSTTGRLITRLLEPT' A
#
# COMPACT_ATOMS: atom_id res chain seq x y z
N MET A 1 -30.97 -3.36 6.26
CA MET A 1 -29.73 -4.04 5.84
C MET A 1 -28.73 -3.82 6.96
N SER A 2 -28.34 -4.87 7.67
CA SER A 2 -27.43 -4.75 8.83
C SER A 2 -26.06 -4.36 8.30
N SER A 3 -25.61 -3.13 8.57
CA SER A 3 -24.27 -2.69 8.23
C SER A 3 -23.31 -3.29 9.24
N THR A 4 -22.77 -4.47 8.93
CA THR A 4 -21.70 -5.09 9.71
C THR A 4 -20.47 -4.20 9.63
N THR A 5 -19.92 -3.78 10.77
CA THR A 5 -18.64 -3.07 10.83
C THR A 5 -17.56 -3.95 10.20
N PRO A 6 -16.79 -3.46 9.20
CA PRO A 6 -15.73 -4.26 8.60
C PRO A 6 -14.65 -4.58 9.64
N LEU A 7 -14.06 -5.77 9.52
CA LEU A 7 -12.92 -6.18 10.34
C LEU A 7 -11.66 -5.39 9.98
N LEU A 8 -11.50 -5.08 8.68
CA LEU A 8 -10.43 -4.25 8.15
C LEU A 8 -11.03 -3.20 7.23
N ASP A 9 -10.69 -1.94 7.47
CA ASP A 9 -11.03 -0.81 6.61
C ASP A 9 -9.73 -0.10 6.19
N VAL A 10 -9.44 -0.13 4.89
CA VAL A 10 -8.27 0.50 4.28
C VAL A 10 -8.75 1.61 3.38
N SER A 11 -8.31 2.83 3.66
CA SER A 11 -8.65 4.01 2.86
C SER A 11 -7.41 4.85 2.54
N GLY A 12 -7.34 5.32 1.30
CA GLY A 12 -6.28 6.19 0.77
C GLY A 12 -4.87 5.61 0.90
N LEU A 13 -4.73 4.29 1.01
CA LEU A 13 -3.45 3.70 1.38
C LEU A 13 -2.41 3.96 0.30
N THR A 14 -1.35 4.65 0.67
CA THR A 14 -0.35 5.16 -0.27
C THR A 14 1.06 4.86 0.24
N LYS A 15 1.94 4.44 -0.66
CA LYS A 15 3.36 4.28 -0.38
C LYS A 15 4.20 4.61 -1.59
N HIS A 16 4.93 5.72 -1.51
CA HIS A 16 5.88 6.15 -2.52
C HIS A 16 7.31 6.02 -1.98
N PHE A 17 8.17 5.31 -2.71
CA PHE A 17 9.57 5.13 -2.34
C PHE A 17 10.44 6.15 -3.10
N PRO A 18 11.26 6.98 -2.43
CA PRO A 18 12.04 8.00 -3.09
C PRO A 18 13.16 7.40 -3.95
N ILE A 19 13.27 7.87 -5.19
CA ILE A 19 14.38 7.58 -6.08
C ILE A 19 15.45 8.67 -5.83
N LYS A 20 16.63 8.25 -5.36
CA LYS A 20 17.77 9.16 -5.12
C LYS A 20 18.70 9.15 -6.33
N GLY A 21 19.04 10.33 -6.84
CA GLY A 21 19.95 10.51 -7.97
C GLY A 21 20.89 11.71 -7.79
N GLY A 22 21.90 11.81 -8.65
CA GLY A 22 22.88 12.91 -8.67
C GLY A 22 24.24 12.59 -8.04
N PHE A 23 25.29 13.13 -8.66
CA PHE A 23 26.68 13.15 -8.17
C PHE A 23 27.23 14.57 -8.28
N PRO A 24 27.99 15.11 -7.30
CA PRO A 24 28.41 14.50 -6.03
C PRO A 24 27.34 14.52 -4.92
N ILE A 25 26.26 15.29 -5.07
CA ILE A 25 25.19 15.42 -4.05
C ILE A 25 23.96 14.61 -4.46
N LYS A 26 23.55 13.64 -3.62
CA LYS A 26 22.32 12.87 -3.80
C LYS A 26 21.10 13.73 -3.47
N ARG A 27 20.15 13.81 -4.39
CA ARG A 27 18.85 14.48 -4.24
C ARG A 27 17.72 13.53 -4.63
N THR A 28 16.52 13.74 -4.11
CA THR A 28 15.33 13.03 -4.60
C THR A 28 15.03 13.52 -6.01
N VAL A 29 15.01 12.59 -6.96
CA VAL A 29 14.77 12.88 -8.39
C VAL A 29 13.45 12.31 -8.90
N GLY A 30 12.75 11.54 -8.06
CA GLY A 30 11.44 10.95 -8.35
C GLY A 30 11.01 10.02 -7.23
N ALA A 31 9.91 9.29 -7.44
CA ALA A 31 9.47 8.24 -6.53
C ALA A 31 8.84 7.08 -7.29
N VAL A 32 9.01 5.86 -6.77
CA VAL A 32 8.26 4.69 -7.20
C VAL A 32 6.96 4.67 -6.42
N GLN A 33 5.84 4.80 -7.12
CA GLN A 33 4.50 4.69 -6.54
C GLN A 33 4.15 3.20 -6.37
N ALA A 34 4.57 2.61 -5.25
CA ALA A 34 4.38 1.18 -5.02
C ALA A 34 2.94 0.82 -4.62
N VAL A 35 2.25 1.76 -3.94
CA VAL A 35 0.81 1.74 -3.67
C VAL A 35 0.34 3.19 -3.79
N ASP A 36 -0.79 3.44 -4.45
CA ASP A 36 -1.27 4.80 -4.71
C ASP A 36 -2.79 4.86 -4.57
N GLY A 37 -3.28 5.37 -3.43
CA GLY A 37 -4.71 5.57 -3.18
C GLY A 37 -5.54 4.28 -3.16
N LEU A 38 -5.08 3.23 -2.46
CA LEU A 38 -5.83 1.97 -2.38
C LEU A 38 -6.93 2.02 -1.31
N ASP A 39 -8.17 1.73 -1.72
CA ASP A 39 -9.36 1.65 -0.87
C ASP A 39 -9.97 0.24 -0.93
N PHE A 40 -10.16 -0.41 0.22
CA PHE A 40 -10.95 -1.64 0.32
C PHE A 40 -11.33 -1.96 1.77
N GLN A 41 -12.35 -2.81 1.92
CA GLN A 41 -12.80 -3.32 3.22
C GLN A 41 -12.80 -4.85 3.21
N VAL A 42 -12.63 -5.45 4.39
CA VAL A 42 -12.77 -6.89 4.59
C VAL A 42 -13.69 -7.12 5.78
N ALA A 43 -14.80 -7.82 5.54
CA ALA A 43 -15.75 -8.18 6.58
C ALA A 43 -15.23 -9.34 7.46
N GLU A 44 -15.86 -9.54 8.62
CA GLU A 44 -15.58 -10.71 9.46
C GLU A 44 -15.92 -12.01 8.70
N GLY A 45 -14.98 -12.96 8.67
CA GLY A 45 -15.12 -14.22 7.95
C GLY A 45 -14.87 -14.13 6.43
N GLU A 46 -14.63 -12.94 5.89
CA GLU A 46 -14.28 -12.76 4.47
C GLU A 46 -12.81 -13.10 4.20
N SER A 47 -12.54 -13.67 3.03
CA SER A 47 -11.18 -13.91 2.54
C SER A 47 -10.92 -13.06 1.30
N LEU A 48 -9.98 -12.10 1.42
CA LEU A 48 -9.54 -11.24 0.31
C LEU A 48 -8.21 -11.74 -0.26
N GLY A 49 -8.18 -12.03 -1.57
CA GLY A 49 -6.96 -12.40 -2.30
C GLY A 49 -6.41 -11.23 -3.13
N LEU A 50 -5.20 -10.78 -2.83
CA LEU A 50 -4.51 -9.75 -3.63
C LEU A 50 -3.56 -10.40 -4.65
N VAL A 51 -3.90 -10.30 -5.93
CA VAL A 51 -3.17 -10.94 -7.05
C VAL A 51 -2.63 -9.92 -8.05
N GLY A 52 -1.63 -10.32 -8.85
CA GLY A 52 -1.02 -9.48 -9.87
C GLY A 52 0.43 -9.88 -10.17
N GLU A 53 1.03 -9.26 -11.19
CA GLU A 53 2.39 -9.54 -11.65
C GLU A 53 3.49 -9.18 -10.64
N SER A 54 4.71 -9.66 -10.87
CA SER A 54 5.86 -9.27 -10.04
C SER A 54 6.04 -7.74 -10.07
N GLY A 55 6.21 -7.12 -8.90
CA GLY A 55 6.41 -5.67 -8.79
C GLY A 55 5.14 -4.81 -8.71
N CYS A 56 3.94 -5.36 -8.82
CA CYS A 56 2.70 -4.56 -8.80
C CYS A 56 2.25 -4.03 -7.41
N GLY A 57 3.06 -4.20 -6.35
CA GLY A 57 2.77 -3.64 -5.02
C GLY A 57 2.18 -4.58 -3.96
N LYS A 58 1.84 -5.85 -4.29
CA LYS A 58 1.20 -6.80 -3.36
C LYS A 58 1.86 -6.91 -1.98
N SER A 59 3.18 -7.18 -1.97
CA SER A 59 3.92 -7.33 -0.71
C SER A 59 4.07 -6.01 0.03
N THR A 60 4.07 -4.87 -0.67
CA THR A 60 4.06 -3.54 -0.05
C THR A 60 2.73 -3.31 0.64
N THR A 61 1.61 -3.55 -0.04
CA THR A 61 0.26 -3.46 0.54
C THR A 61 0.12 -4.31 1.81
N GLY A 62 0.53 -5.58 1.76
CA GLY A 62 0.49 -6.46 2.94
C GLY A 62 1.34 -5.94 4.11
N ARG A 63 2.53 -5.40 3.84
CA ARG A 63 3.40 -4.80 4.87
C ARG A 63 2.81 -3.52 5.47
N LEU A 64 2.12 -2.72 4.68
CA LEU A 64 1.45 -1.50 5.16
C LEU A 64 0.28 -1.84 6.10
N ILE A 65 -0.58 -2.79 5.70
CA ILE A 65 -1.75 -3.21 6.50
C ILE A 65 -1.31 -3.82 7.83
N THR A 66 -0.21 -4.58 7.82
CA THR A 66 0.38 -5.19 9.03
C THR A 66 1.28 -4.23 9.82
N ARG A 67 1.37 -2.96 9.41
CA ARG A 67 2.23 -1.92 10.02
C ARG A 67 3.73 -2.29 10.12
N LEU A 68 4.19 -3.15 9.23
CA LEU A 68 5.63 -3.40 9.02
C LEU A 68 6.28 -2.28 8.21
N LEU A 69 5.47 -1.49 7.50
CA LEU A 69 5.86 -0.26 6.83
C LEU A 69 4.83 0.82 7.13
N GLU A 70 5.30 2.06 7.22
CA GLU A 70 4.43 3.23 7.31
C GLU A 70 3.98 3.67 5.91
N PRO A 71 2.71 4.09 5.74
CA PRO A 71 2.27 4.79 4.53
C PRO A 71 3.03 6.10 4.33
N THR A 72 2.92 6.68 3.14
CA THR A 72 3.48 8.01 2.82
C THR A 72 2.46 9.09 3.07
#